data_AF-A0A956I744-F1
#
_entry.id   AF-A0A956I744-F1
#
_cell.length_a   1.000
_cell.length_b   1.000
_cell.length_c   1.000
_cell.angle_alpha   90.00
_cell.angle_beta   90.00
_cell.angle_gamma   90.00
#
_symmetry.space_group_name_H-M   'P 1'
#
loop_
_entity.id
_entity.type
_entity.pdbx_description
1 polymer ?
#
loop_
_entity_poly.entity_id
_entity_poly.type
_entity_poly.pdbx_seq_one_letter_code
_entity_poly.pdbx_strand_id
1 'polypeptide(L)'
;FDINAIVFNVDATAFVPNGLGRYPAPLFTPSAAQVDQVSIRALAAFYLEQIFRFGPVEVSAAGRFDYMRYGSVSEVFPDPRAVARWQVVPELLLKAATGLFTQPPSAFQTGRIGTPGLPPTRSWQSSVGAELMFPERIEVHTTFFYSQMFDIARQTNRVVETPDGPQRQFFVADEEGRAYGLELLVRRRIEQGLYGWLSYTLSRSERRRPGREWRAFAFDQTHTLNMAVSYAIDGWRFGLAFQLSTGRPTNTLVDTIVDLDEDAYDPTFLPRGARLEPFTRLDARIDRDFDIGPIRGSVYIDVQNVYNASNNEGTLFSYDYTQTAAVPGLPILPTIGIRGSIQ
;
A
#
# COMPACT_ATOMS: atom_id res chain seq x y z
N PHE A 1 -23.59 -13.01 -10.04
CA PHE A 1 -23.14 -12.20 -11.18
C PHE A 1 -23.17 -10.76 -10.73
N ASP A 2 -22.00 -10.16 -10.50
CA ASP A 2 -21.89 -8.72 -10.31
C ASP A 2 -21.38 -8.14 -11.62
N ILE A 3 -22.19 -7.29 -12.24
CA ILE A 3 -21.80 -6.52 -13.43
C ILE A 3 -21.51 -5.12 -12.93
N ASN A 4 -20.22 -4.75 -12.90
CA ASN A 4 -19.81 -3.39 -12.59
C ASN A 4 -19.22 -2.77 -13.86
N ALA A 5 -19.96 -1.82 -14.44
CA ALA A 5 -19.51 -1.04 -15.57
C ALA A 5 -19.24 0.39 -15.06
N ILE A 6 -17.96 0.75 -14.98
CA ILE A 6 -17.57 2.13 -14.67
C ILE A 6 -17.26 2.79 -16.00
N VAL A 7 -18.18 3.65 -16.44
CA VAL A 7 -17.93 4.59 -17.53
C VAL A 7 -17.57 5.90 -16.87
N PHE A 8 -16.33 6.34 -17.05
CA PHE A 8 -15.88 7.65 -16.62
C PHE A 8 -15.44 8.43 -17.85
N ASN A 9 -15.92 9.67 -17.96
CA ASN A 9 -15.43 10.63 -18.93
C ASN A 9 -14.44 11.54 -18.22
N VAL A 10 -13.23 11.71 -18.78
CA VAL A 10 -12.21 12.59 -18.22
C VAL A 10 -12.06 13.77 -19.17
N ASP A 11 -12.71 14.88 -18.83
CA ASP A 11 -12.53 16.15 -19.53
C ASP A 11 -11.39 16.92 -18.84
N ALA A 12 -10.17 16.74 -19.34
CA ALA A 12 -8.99 17.44 -18.82
C ALA A 12 -8.16 18.02 -19.97
N THR A 13 -7.77 19.29 -19.83
CA THR A 13 -6.83 19.95 -20.75
C THR A 13 -5.43 19.83 -20.17
N ALA A 14 -4.57 19.02 -20.80
CA ALA A 14 -3.16 18.90 -20.44
C ALA A 14 -2.30 19.28 -21.65
N PHE A 15 -1.18 19.95 -21.41
CA PHE A 15 -0.19 20.21 -22.45
C PHE A 15 0.44 18.89 -22.88
N VAL A 16 0.20 18.47 -24.12
CA VAL A 16 0.86 17.31 -24.72
C VAL A 16 1.83 17.84 -25.79
N PRO A 17 3.14 17.65 -25.64
CA PRO A 17 4.11 18.02 -26.68
C PRO A 17 3.72 17.45 -28.05
N ASN A 18 3.84 18.26 -29.10
CA ASN A 18 3.63 17.80 -30.46
C ASN A 18 4.64 16.70 -30.83
N GLY A 19 4.17 15.61 -31.44
CA GLY A 19 5.03 14.48 -31.79
C GLY A 19 5.44 13.60 -30.60
N LEU A 20 4.64 13.56 -29.52
CA LEU A 20 4.88 12.67 -28.38
C LEU A 20 5.02 11.21 -28.85
N GLY A 21 6.25 10.69 -28.81
CA GLY A 21 6.56 9.36 -29.33
C GLY A 21 6.88 9.30 -30.82
N ARG A 22 7.34 10.37 -31.48
CA ARG A 22 8.00 10.33 -32.79
C ARG A 22 9.41 10.91 -32.66
N TYR A 23 10.39 10.26 -33.27
CA TYR A 23 11.76 10.77 -33.39
C TYR A 23 11.95 11.36 -34.79
N PRO A 24 12.52 12.58 -34.99
CA PRO A 24 13.08 13.53 -34.02
C PRO A 24 12.06 14.55 -33.45
N ALA A 25 12.42 15.23 -32.37
CA ALA A 25 11.55 16.18 -31.65
C ALA A 25 11.28 17.48 -32.47
N PRO A 26 10.01 17.91 -32.66
CA PRO A 26 9.71 19.20 -33.25
C PRO A 26 9.98 20.35 -32.26
N LEU A 27 10.24 21.55 -32.80
CA LEU A 27 10.33 22.82 -32.07
C LEU A 27 9.12 22.98 -31.13
N PHE A 28 9.34 23.41 -29.88
CA PHE A 28 8.31 23.54 -28.83
C PHE A 28 7.23 24.56 -29.22
N THR A 29 6.23 24.09 -29.98
CA THR A 29 4.96 24.75 -30.24
C THR A 29 3.88 23.91 -29.59
N PRO A 30 3.56 24.14 -28.31
CA PRO A 30 2.55 23.37 -27.60
C PRO A 30 1.18 23.64 -28.25
N SER A 31 0.58 22.63 -28.85
CA SER A 31 -0.83 22.68 -29.25
C SER A 31 -1.67 22.06 -28.14
N ALA A 32 -2.68 22.78 -27.67
CA ALA A 32 -3.69 22.20 -26.79
C ALA A 32 -4.46 21.12 -27.58
N ALA A 33 -4.30 19.86 -27.18
CA ALA A 33 -5.13 18.78 -27.66
C ALA A 33 -6.27 18.58 -26.67
N GLN A 34 -7.51 18.67 -27.14
CA GLN A 34 -8.64 18.18 -26.37
C GLN A 34 -8.52 16.66 -26.29
N VAL A 35 -8.40 16.12 -25.08
CA VAL A 35 -8.29 14.68 -24.83
C VAL A 35 -9.66 14.16 -24.41
N ASP A 36 -10.48 13.83 -25.40
CA ASP A 36 -11.72 13.10 -25.15
C ASP A 36 -11.38 11.60 -25.11
N GLN A 37 -11.16 11.05 -23.91
CA GLN A 37 -10.83 9.64 -23.72
C GLN A 37 -11.98 8.89 -23.05
N VAL A 38 -12.77 8.17 -23.86
CA VAL A 38 -13.74 7.20 -23.36
C VAL A 38 -13.00 5.90 -23.03
N SER A 39 -12.61 5.75 -21.76
CA SER A 39 -12.03 4.49 -21.26
C SER A 39 -13.17 3.56 -20.86
N ILE A 40 -13.56 2.65 -21.75
CA ILE A 40 -14.51 1.60 -21.38
C ILE A 40 -13.73 0.52 -20.64
N ARG A 41 -13.84 0.53 -19.31
CA ARG A 41 -13.43 -0.60 -18.49
C ARG A 41 -14.65 -1.47 -18.21
N ALA A 42 -14.85 -2.48 -19.05
CA ALA A 42 -15.87 -3.49 -18.80
C ALA A 42 -15.25 -4.60 -17.94
N LEU A 43 -15.87 -4.86 -16.79
CA LEU A 43 -15.51 -5.95 -15.91
C LEU A 43 -16.75 -6.83 -15.74
N ALA A 44 -16.68 -8.05 -16.25
CA ALA A 44 -17.66 -9.08 -15.91
C ALA A 44 -16.92 -10.15 -15.10
N ALA A 45 -17.43 -10.48 -13.93
CA ALA A 45 -16.79 -11.45 -13.06
C ALA A 45 -17.71 -12.61 -12.74
N PHE A 46 -17.16 -13.81 -12.87
CA PHE A 46 -17.76 -15.02 -12.34
C PHE A 46 -16.94 -15.51 -11.15
N TYR A 47 -17.62 -15.96 -10.10
CA TYR A 47 -17.00 -16.49 -8.90
C TYR A 47 -17.64 -17.82 -8.53
N LEU A 48 -16.80 -18.80 -8.20
CA LEU A 48 -17.22 -20.09 -7.69
C LEU A 48 -16.37 -20.46 -6.47
N GLU A 49 -17.01 -21.05 -5.47
CA GLU A 49 -16.37 -21.59 -4.28
C GLU A 49 -17.01 -22.91 -3.88
N GLN A 50 -16.17 -23.88 -3.57
CA GLN A 50 -16.56 -25.14 -2.98
C GLN A 50 -15.84 -25.31 -1.66
N ILE A 51 -16.62 -25.51 -0.59
CA ILE A 51 -16.10 -25.80 0.74
C ILE A 51 -16.22 -27.31 0.98
N PHE A 52 -15.12 -27.94 1.35
CA PHE A 52 -15.03 -29.34 1.74
C PHE A 52 -14.72 -29.42 3.23
N ARG A 53 -15.47 -30.26 3.96
CA ARG A 53 -15.29 -30.46 5.40
C ARG A 53 -14.93 -31.91 5.67
N PHE A 54 -13.77 -32.11 6.29
CA PHE A 54 -13.20 -33.41 6.65
C PHE A 54 -12.93 -33.42 8.16
N GLY A 55 -13.99 -33.52 8.96
CA GLY A 55 -13.90 -33.45 10.42
C GLY A 55 -13.31 -32.11 10.88
N PRO A 56 -12.12 -32.08 11.53
CA PRO A 56 -11.49 -30.85 12.01
C PRO A 56 -10.86 -29.99 10.90
N VAL A 57 -10.83 -30.47 9.65
CA VAL A 57 -10.24 -29.77 8.52
C VAL A 57 -11.33 -29.23 7.59
N GLU A 58 -11.27 -27.94 7.27
CA GLU A 58 -12.08 -27.30 6.24
C GLU A 58 -11.14 -26.81 5.12
N VAL A 59 -11.47 -27.15 3.87
CA VAL A 59 -10.75 -26.69 2.69
C VAL A 59 -11.74 -25.94 1.80
N SER A 60 -11.50 -24.66 1.56
CA SER A 60 -12.17 -23.88 0.51
C SER A 60 -11.30 -23.88 -0.73
N ALA A 61 -11.87 -24.31 -1.86
CA ALA A 61 -11.31 -24.13 -3.19
C ALA A 61 -12.22 -23.19 -3.95
N ALA A 62 -11.67 -22.07 -4.44
CA ALA A 62 -12.44 -21.07 -5.14
C ALA A 62 -11.69 -20.55 -6.37
N GLY A 63 -12.44 -20.01 -7.32
CA GLY A 63 -11.90 -19.39 -8.51
C GLY A 63 -12.73 -18.18 -8.88
N ARG A 64 -12.05 -17.09 -9.20
CA ARG A 64 -12.66 -15.91 -9.80
C ARG A 64 -12.19 -15.80 -11.24
N PHE A 65 -13.09 -15.46 -12.15
CA PHE A 65 -12.80 -15.30 -13.57
C PHE A 65 -13.28 -13.91 -13.96
N ASP A 66 -12.34 -12.97 -14.15
CA ASP A 66 -12.63 -11.61 -14.55
C ASP A 66 -12.39 -11.47 -16.06
N TYR A 67 -13.47 -11.28 -16.83
CA TYR A 67 -13.36 -10.73 -18.18
C TYR A 67 -13.05 -9.24 -18.06
N MET A 68 -11.90 -8.83 -18.56
CA MET A 68 -11.45 -7.45 -18.54
C MET A 68 -11.29 -6.94 -19.97
N ARG A 69 -11.92 -5.81 -20.27
CA ARG A 69 -11.70 -5.03 -21.49
C ARG A 69 -11.16 -3.65 -21.13
N TYR A 70 -9.97 -3.31 -21.61
CA TYR A 70 -9.32 -2.00 -21.46
C TYR A 70 -8.22 -1.83 -22.50
N GLY A 71 -7.99 -0.61 -23.00
CA GLY A 71 -7.00 -0.37 -24.06
C GLY A 71 -7.25 -1.29 -25.27
N SER A 72 -6.25 -2.10 -25.64
CA SER A 72 -6.37 -3.17 -26.64
C SER A 72 -6.55 -4.57 -26.05
N VAL A 73 -6.63 -4.71 -24.72
CA VAL A 73 -6.82 -5.98 -24.01
C VAL A 73 -8.31 -6.31 -23.90
N SER A 74 -8.66 -7.55 -24.21
CA SER A 74 -10.02 -8.10 -24.07
C SER A 74 -9.93 -9.59 -23.78
N GLU A 75 -9.67 -9.93 -22.52
CA GLU A 75 -9.31 -11.29 -22.10
C GLU A 75 -9.99 -11.70 -20.79
N VAL A 76 -10.02 -13.00 -20.51
CA VAL A 76 -10.50 -13.56 -19.24
C VAL A 76 -9.30 -13.93 -18.37
N PHE A 77 -9.27 -13.44 -17.14
CA PHE A 77 -8.21 -13.70 -16.17
C PHE A 77 -8.73 -14.61 -15.07
N PRO A 78 -8.26 -15.88 -15.00
CA PRO A 78 -8.57 -16.79 -13.91
C PRO A 78 -7.64 -16.53 -12.70
N ASP A 79 -8.28 -16.32 -11.55
CA ASP A 79 -7.67 -16.07 -10.24
C ASP A 79 -8.11 -17.21 -9.27
N PRO A 80 -7.50 -18.41 -9.38
CA PRO A 80 -7.76 -19.52 -8.46
C PRO A 80 -7.19 -19.23 -7.06
N ARG A 81 -7.88 -19.73 -6.03
CA ARG A 81 -7.50 -19.63 -4.64
C ARG A 81 -7.90 -20.87 -3.85
N ALA A 82 -7.08 -21.23 -2.86
CA ALA A 82 -7.36 -22.30 -1.93
C ALA A 82 -7.02 -21.84 -0.51
N VAL A 83 -7.87 -22.22 0.44
CA VAL A 83 -7.67 -21.97 1.88
C VAL A 83 -7.94 -23.26 2.62
N ALA A 84 -6.99 -23.69 3.45
CA ALA A 84 -7.16 -24.79 4.38
C ALA A 84 -7.16 -24.26 5.81
N ARG A 85 -8.09 -24.76 6.62
CA ARG A 85 -8.25 -24.47 8.04
C ARG A 85 -8.28 -25.79 8.78
N TRP A 86 -7.44 -25.96 9.79
CA TRP A 86 -7.38 -27.17 10.60
C TRP A 86 -7.51 -26.82 12.08
N GLN A 87 -8.65 -27.15 12.66
CA GLN A 87 -8.90 -27.03 14.10
C GLN A 87 -8.22 -28.20 14.81
N VAL A 88 -6.97 -27.99 15.25
CA VAL A 88 -6.17 -29.05 15.89
C VAL A 88 -6.76 -29.43 17.25
N VAL A 89 -7.05 -28.41 18.07
CA VAL A 89 -7.77 -28.44 19.35
C VAL A 89 -8.56 -27.14 19.48
N PRO A 90 -9.55 -26.99 20.38
CA PRO A 90 -10.35 -25.76 20.50
C PRO A 90 -9.54 -24.46 20.60
N GLU A 91 -8.33 -24.53 21.16
CA GLU A 91 -7.43 -23.41 21.39
C GLU A 91 -6.46 -23.14 20.24
N LEU A 92 -6.30 -24.06 19.28
CA LEU A 92 -5.32 -23.96 18.19
C LEU A 92 -5.96 -24.25 16.84
N LEU A 93 -5.98 -23.23 16.00
CA LEU A 93 -6.36 -23.32 14.59
C LEU A 93 -5.12 -23.05 13.72
N LEU A 94 -4.81 -23.98 12.82
CA LEU A 94 -3.84 -23.77 11.76
C LEU A 94 -4.55 -23.34 10.47
N LYS A 95 -3.93 -22.43 9.72
CA LYS A 95 -4.46 -21.92 8.45
C LYS A 95 -3.36 -21.91 7.40
N ALA A 96 -3.70 -22.28 6.18
CA ALA A 96 -2.86 -22.09 5.01
C ALA A 96 -3.71 -21.52 3.88
N ALA A 97 -3.17 -20.58 3.11
CA ALA A 97 -3.86 -19.99 1.96
C ALA A 97 -2.89 -19.81 0.80
N THR A 98 -3.39 -19.93 -0.42
CA THR A 98 -2.64 -19.62 -1.63
C THR A 98 -3.57 -19.18 -2.74
N GLY A 99 -3.12 -18.30 -3.63
CA GLY A 99 -3.91 -17.90 -4.78
C GLY A 99 -3.16 -17.02 -5.77
N LEU A 100 -3.75 -16.90 -6.96
CA LEU A 100 -3.36 -15.94 -7.99
C LEU A 100 -4.33 -14.75 -7.96
N PHE A 101 -3.78 -13.56 -8.17
CA PHE A 101 -4.53 -12.30 -8.16
C PHE A 101 -4.09 -11.42 -9.31
N THR A 102 -5.05 -10.81 -9.99
CA THR A 102 -4.82 -9.96 -11.16
C THR A 102 -5.29 -8.54 -10.90
N GLN A 103 -4.44 -7.55 -11.21
CA GLN A 103 -4.75 -6.12 -11.14
C GLN A 103 -4.54 -5.48 -12.52
N PRO A 104 -5.61 -4.95 -13.15
CA PRO A 104 -5.45 -4.26 -14.43
C PRO A 104 -4.70 -2.93 -14.25
N PRO A 105 -3.99 -2.47 -15.29
CA PRO A 105 -3.31 -1.19 -15.29
C PRO A 105 -4.31 -0.03 -15.14
N SER A 106 -3.79 1.13 -14.73
CA SER A 106 -4.60 2.35 -14.67
C SER A 106 -4.97 2.85 -16.07
N ALA A 107 -6.02 3.67 -16.17
CA ALA A 107 -6.43 4.28 -17.43
C ALA A 107 -5.33 5.18 -18.04
N PHE A 108 -4.50 5.79 -17.20
CA PHE A 108 -3.35 6.58 -17.62
C PHE A 108 -2.28 5.71 -18.29
N GLN A 109 -2.06 4.50 -17.76
CA GLN A 109 -1.06 3.56 -18.29
C GLN A 109 -1.47 2.95 -19.64
N THR A 110 -2.77 2.93 -19.98
CA THR A 110 -3.30 2.32 -21.22
C THR A 110 -3.93 3.32 -22.19
N GLY A 111 -4.03 4.60 -21.80
CA GLY A 111 -4.63 5.67 -22.60
C GLY A 111 -3.79 6.15 -23.77
N ARG A 112 -4.11 7.33 -24.30
CA ARG A 112 -3.50 7.89 -25.54
C ARG A 112 -1.97 8.03 -25.48
N ILE A 113 -1.44 8.37 -24.30
CA ILE A 113 0.01 8.48 -24.04
C ILE A 113 0.57 7.26 -23.30
N GLY A 114 -0.25 6.23 -23.14
CA GLY A 114 0.07 4.99 -22.44
C GLY A 114 0.55 3.90 -23.39
N THR A 115 0.43 2.65 -22.95
CA THR A 115 0.65 1.45 -23.74
C THR A 115 -0.67 0.67 -23.76
N PRO A 116 -1.47 0.76 -24.83
CA PRO A 116 -2.82 0.18 -24.85
C PRO A 116 -2.88 -1.32 -24.58
N GLY A 117 -1.84 -2.07 -24.97
CA GLY A 117 -1.73 -3.52 -24.76
C GLY A 117 -0.96 -3.92 -23.50
N LEU A 118 -0.87 -3.06 -22.49
CA LEU A 118 -0.15 -3.39 -21.26
C LEU A 118 -0.89 -4.53 -20.53
N PRO A 119 -0.22 -5.67 -20.23
CA PRO A 119 -0.86 -6.75 -19.48
C PRO A 119 -1.15 -6.29 -18.04
N PRO A 120 -2.07 -6.97 -17.34
CA PRO A 120 -2.32 -6.69 -15.94
C PRO A 120 -1.16 -7.18 -15.08
N THR A 121 -0.92 -6.50 -13.98
CA THR A 121 -0.01 -7.01 -12.94
C THR A 121 -0.63 -8.23 -12.29
N ARG A 122 0.15 -9.31 -12.15
CA ARG A 122 -0.29 -10.54 -11.50
C ARG A 122 0.52 -10.82 -10.25
N SER A 123 -0.08 -11.49 -9.27
CA SER A 123 0.65 -11.96 -8.10
C SER A 123 0.21 -13.34 -7.68
N TRP A 124 1.19 -14.18 -7.34
CA TRP A 124 0.97 -15.38 -6.54
C TRP A 124 1.22 -15.00 -5.09
N GLN A 125 0.21 -15.17 -4.24
CA GLN A 125 0.34 -14.96 -2.79
C GLN A 125 0.05 -16.25 -2.04
N SER A 126 0.87 -16.55 -1.04
CA SER A 126 0.71 -17.70 -0.14
C SER A 126 0.97 -17.29 1.30
N SER A 127 0.25 -17.91 2.23
CA SER A 127 0.47 -17.72 3.66
C SER A 127 0.19 -18.99 4.46
N VAL A 128 0.88 -19.13 5.58
CA VAL A 128 0.66 -20.17 6.58
C VAL A 128 0.68 -19.51 7.95
N GLY A 129 -0.25 -19.87 8.81
CA GLY A 129 -0.37 -19.25 10.13
C GLY A 129 -1.08 -20.11 11.16
N ALA A 130 -1.03 -19.63 12.39
CA ALA A 130 -1.69 -20.22 13.54
C ALA A 130 -2.49 -19.14 14.30
N GLU A 131 -3.65 -19.51 14.79
CA GLU A 131 -4.42 -18.76 15.79
C GLU A 131 -4.43 -19.57 17.08
N LEU A 132 -3.97 -18.94 18.16
CA LEU A 132 -3.89 -19.50 19.49
C LEU A 132 -4.81 -18.72 20.43
N MET A 133 -5.68 -19.43 21.13
CA MET A 133 -6.54 -18.88 22.17
C MET A 133 -5.97 -19.27 23.53
N PHE A 134 -5.58 -18.27 24.31
CA PHE A 134 -5.12 -18.43 25.68
C PHE A 134 -6.22 -18.05 26.67
N PRO A 135 -6.09 -18.43 27.96
CA PRO A 135 -6.95 -17.93 29.02
C PRO A 135 -7.05 -16.40 29.04
N GLU A 136 -8.08 -15.87 29.71
CA GLU A 136 -8.33 -14.43 29.82
C GLU A 136 -8.60 -13.71 28.48
N ARG A 137 -9.12 -14.45 27.48
CA ARG A 137 -9.48 -13.90 26.16
C ARG A 137 -8.28 -13.26 25.45
N ILE A 138 -7.09 -13.85 25.64
CA ILE A 138 -5.88 -13.49 24.91
C ILE A 138 -5.81 -14.33 23.64
N GLU A 139 -5.61 -13.67 22.51
CA GLU A 139 -5.52 -14.26 21.20
C GLU A 139 -4.16 -13.94 20.62
N VAL A 140 -3.46 -14.95 20.09
CA VAL A 140 -2.19 -14.79 19.41
C VAL A 140 -2.32 -15.34 18.00
N HIS A 141 -2.19 -14.48 17.00
CA HIS A 141 -2.21 -14.86 15.60
C HIS A 141 -0.81 -14.67 15.02
N THR A 142 -0.30 -15.68 14.34
CA THR A 142 1.00 -15.61 13.65
C THR A 142 0.81 -16.04 12.20
N THR A 143 1.36 -15.30 11.26
CA THR A 143 1.27 -15.59 9.82
C THR A 143 2.63 -15.39 9.16
N PHE A 144 3.12 -16.42 8.50
CA PHE A 144 4.20 -16.31 7.51
C PHE A 144 3.57 -16.09 6.14
N PHE A 145 4.10 -15.16 5.37
CA PHE A 145 3.57 -14.83 4.04
C PHE A 145 4.69 -14.74 3.01
N TYR A 146 4.33 -15.06 1.76
CA TYR A 146 5.15 -14.87 0.58
C TYR A 146 4.27 -14.42 -0.58
N SER A 147 4.72 -13.41 -1.31
CA SER A 147 4.07 -12.87 -2.50
C SER A 147 5.12 -12.70 -3.59
N GLN A 148 4.84 -13.24 -4.76
CA GLN A 148 5.60 -13.01 -5.98
C GLN A 148 4.71 -12.27 -6.97
N MET A 149 5.21 -11.16 -7.51
CA MET A 149 4.51 -10.26 -8.41
C MET A 149 5.21 -10.23 -9.76
N PHE A 150 4.41 -10.23 -10.83
CA PHE A 150 4.85 -10.28 -12.21
C PHE A 150 4.15 -9.18 -13.01
N ASP A 151 4.74 -8.80 -14.14
CA ASP A 151 4.16 -7.84 -15.08
C ASP A 151 3.78 -6.52 -14.41
N ILE A 152 4.65 -6.04 -13.50
CA ILE A 152 4.46 -4.74 -12.87
C ILE A 152 4.73 -3.67 -13.91
N ALA A 153 3.71 -2.86 -14.17
CA ALA A 153 3.80 -1.70 -15.02
C ALA A 153 4.75 -0.65 -14.43
N ARG A 154 5.76 -0.26 -15.20
CA ARG A 154 6.68 0.84 -14.88
C ARG A 154 6.84 1.79 -16.06
N GLN A 155 7.23 3.02 -15.75
CA GLN A 155 7.62 3.99 -16.77
C GLN A 155 8.93 3.57 -17.46
N THR A 156 9.05 3.94 -18.74
CA THR A 156 10.24 3.72 -19.55
C THR A 156 10.44 4.83 -20.58
N ASN A 157 11.68 4.97 -21.06
CA ASN A 157 12.06 5.88 -22.14
C ASN A 157 12.48 5.08 -23.39
N ARG A 158 12.11 3.80 -23.45
CA ARG A 158 12.46 2.91 -24.56
C ARG A 158 11.85 3.44 -25.85
N VAL A 159 12.64 3.47 -26.91
CA VAL A 159 12.16 3.67 -28.27
C VAL A 159 11.97 2.29 -28.90
N VAL A 160 10.83 2.06 -29.53
CA VAL A 160 10.49 0.83 -30.24
C VAL A 160 10.15 1.18 -31.68
N GLU A 161 10.60 0.36 -32.63
CA GLU A 161 10.21 0.50 -34.03
C GLU A 161 8.75 0.07 -34.20
N THR A 162 7.94 0.91 -34.83
CA THR A 162 6.56 0.61 -35.20
C THR A 162 6.36 0.79 -36.71
N PRO A 163 5.25 0.33 -37.31
CA PRO A 163 4.94 0.60 -38.72
C PRO A 163 4.91 2.09 -39.08
N ASP A 164 4.69 2.97 -38.10
CA ASP A 164 4.67 4.43 -38.25
C ASP A 164 6.03 5.09 -37.92
N GLY A 165 7.08 4.29 -37.75
CA GLY A 165 8.44 4.72 -37.40
C GLY A 165 8.81 4.50 -35.93
N PRO A 166 9.99 4.98 -35.48
CA PRO A 166 10.43 4.83 -34.11
C PRO A 166 9.52 5.62 -33.16
N GLN A 167 8.94 4.92 -32.18
CA GLN A 167 8.09 5.53 -31.16
C GLN A 167 8.56 5.30 -29.74
N ARG A 168 8.41 6.32 -28.89
CA ARG A 168 8.67 6.17 -27.45
C ARG A 168 7.54 5.39 -26.80
N GLN A 169 7.90 4.34 -26.09
CA GLN A 169 7.00 3.63 -25.20
C GLN A 169 7.07 4.23 -23.80
N PHE A 170 5.95 4.68 -23.26
CA PHE A 170 5.89 5.30 -21.93
C PHE A 170 5.83 4.30 -20.79
N PHE A 171 5.19 3.13 -21.02
CA PHE A 171 5.01 2.10 -20.02
C PHE A 171 5.38 0.72 -20.55
N VAL A 172 5.97 -0.10 -19.69
CA VAL A 172 6.22 -1.52 -19.96
C VAL A 172 5.92 -2.31 -18.69
N ALA A 173 5.38 -3.50 -18.85
CA ALA A 173 5.07 -4.43 -17.77
C ALA A 173 6.13 -5.54 -17.77
N ASP A 174 7.28 -5.26 -17.20
CA ASP A 174 8.42 -6.18 -17.13
C ASP A 174 9.14 -6.16 -15.77
N GLU A 175 8.63 -5.38 -14.81
CA GLU A 175 9.18 -5.36 -13.45
C GLU A 175 8.59 -6.53 -12.65
N GLU A 176 9.44 -7.20 -11.89
CA GLU A 176 9.06 -8.24 -10.93
C GLU A 176 9.07 -7.65 -9.52
N GLY A 177 8.27 -8.26 -8.64
CA GLY A 177 8.22 -7.91 -7.24
C GLY A 177 8.19 -9.15 -6.37
N ARG A 178 8.72 -9.05 -5.16
CA ARG A 178 8.52 -10.06 -4.13
C ARG A 178 8.33 -9.40 -2.77
N ALA A 179 7.46 -9.95 -1.95
CA ALA A 179 7.26 -9.53 -0.58
C ALA A 179 7.09 -10.75 0.32
N TYR A 180 7.82 -10.81 1.42
CA TYR A 180 7.77 -11.94 2.33
C TYR A 180 8.06 -11.52 3.75
N GLY A 181 7.58 -12.28 4.71
CA GLY A 181 7.72 -11.92 6.10
C GLY A 181 6.89 -12.72 7.07
N LEU A 182 6.84 -12.19 8.29
CA LEU A 182 6.13 -12.69 9.45
C LEU A 182 5.27 -11.57 10.01
N GLU A 183 4.01 -11.90 10.33
CA GLU A 183 3.09 -11.05 11.07
C GLU A 183 2.72 -11.74 12.38
N LEU A 184 2.73 -10.97 13.46
CA LEU A 184 2.28 -11.37 14.78
C LEU A 184 1.21 -10.38 15.23
N LEU A 185 0.10 -10.88 15.75
CA LEU A 185 -0.93 -10.09 16.43
C LEU A 185 -1.21 -10.74 17.78
N VAL A 186 -1.07 -9.97 18.85
CA VAL A 186 -1.54 -10.33 20.18
C VAL A 186 -2.72 -9.41 20.52
N ARG A 187 -3.85 -9.96 20.92
CA ARG A 187 -5.03 -9.19 21.32
C ARG A 187 -5.61 -9.71 22.62
N ARG A 188 -6.03 -8.81 23.50
CA ARG A 188 -6.82 -9.13 24.70
C ARG A 188 -8.16 -8.42 24.64
N ARG A 189 -9.25 -9.19 24.61
CA ARG A 189 -10.64 -8.69 24.44
C ARG A 189 -11.41 -8.66 25.77
N ILE A 190 -11.09 -7.73 26.66
CA ILE A 190 -11.83 -7.50 27.91
C ILE A 190 -12.26 -6.03 27.96
N GLU A 191 -13.41 -5.71 28.56
CA GLU A 191 -13.90 -4.33 28.66
C GLU A 191 -13.52 -3.64 29.98
N GLN A 192 -13.18 -4.41 31.03
CA GLN A 192 -12.69 -3.93 32.32
C GLN A 192 -11.25 -4.38 32.57
N GLY A 193 -10.47 -3.54 33.25
CA GLY A 193 -9.04 -3.79 33.45
C GLY A 193 -8.23 -3.55 32.18
N LEU A 194 -7.19 -4.37 31.96
CA LEU A 194 -6.24 -4.20 30.85
C LEU A 194 -6.74 -4.88 29.58
N TYR A 195 -6.84 -4.13 28.49
CA TYR A 195 -7.23 -4.60 27.17
C TYR A 195 -6.48 -3.89 26.06
N GLY A 196 -6.51 -4.45 24.85
CA GLY A 196 -5.80 -3.86 23.72
C GLY A 196 -5.22 -4.89 22.78
N TRP A 197 -4.30 -4.44 21.94
CA TRP A 197 -3.63 -5.26 20.95
C TRP A 197 -2.22 -4.75 20.65
N LEU A 198 -1.39 -5.67 20.16
CA LEU A 198 -0.05 -5.42 19.65
C LEU A 198 0.08 -6.18 18.33
N SER A 199 0.51 -5.50 17.27
CA SER A 199 0.88 -6.11 16.01
C SER A 199 2.35 -5.83 15.69
N TYR A 200 3.04 -6.84 15.20
CA TYR A 200 4.42 -6.75 14.76
C TYR A 200 4.59 -7.45 13.42
N THR A 201 5.18 -6.74 12.46
CA THR A 201 5.48 -7.26 11.13
C THR A 201 6.98 -7.15 10.90
N LEU A 202 7.61 -8.29 10.61
CA LEU A 202 8.95 -8.39 10.04
C LEU A 202 8.77 -8.69 8.55
N SER A 203 9.11 -7.76 7.66
CA SER A 203 8.90 -7.95 6.23
C SER A 203 10.06 -7.49 5.37
N ARG A 204 10.10 -7.99 4.13
CA ARG A 204 10.99 -7.49 3.09
C ARG A 204 10.23 -7.46 1.78
N SER A 205 10.21 -6.31 1.13
CA SER A 205 9.58 -6.05 -0.16
C SER A 205 10.61 -5.50 -1.15
N GLU A 206 10.71 -6.14 -2.30
CA GLU A 206 11.74 -5.87 -3.30
C GLU A 206 11.14 -5.82 -4.71
N ARG A 207 11.79 -5.06 -5.58
CA ARG A 207 11.46 -4.97 -7.02
C ARG A 207 12.70 -5.28 -7.83
N ARG A 208 12.51 -5.86 -9.02
CA ARG A 208 13.58 -6.17 -9.96
C ARG A 208 13.15 -5.84 -11.38
N ARG A 209 14.01 -5.13 -12.11
CA ARG A 209 13.85 -4.92 -13.56
C ARG A 209 14.65 -5.98 -14.33
N PRO A 210 14.32 -6.27 -15.59
CA PRO A 210 15.08 -7.23 -16.40
C PRO A 210 16.56 -6.84 -16.46
N GLY A 211 17.45 -7.82 -16.22
CA GLY A 211 18.90 -7.62 -16.22
C GLY A 211 19.45 -6.75 -15.08
N ARG A 212 18.65 -6.48 -14.03
CA ARG A 212 19.07 -5.73 -12.84
C ARG A 212 18.91 -6.59 -11.59
N GLU A 213 19.64 -6.23 -10.54
CA GLU A 213 19.52 -6.86 -9.23
C GLU A 213 18.22 -6.49 -8.52
N TRP A 214 17.85 -7.31 -7.52
CA TRP A 214 16.76 -6.98 -6.60
C TRP A 214 17.12 -5.75 -5.78
N ARG A 215 16.18 -4.82 -5.66
CA ARG A 215 16.31 -3.62 -4.82
C ARG A 215 15.10 -3.48 -3.93
N ALA A 216 15.28 -2.91 -2.74
CA ALA A 216 14.17 -2.63 -1.83
C ALA A 216 13.07 -1.83 -2.54
N PHE A 217 11.81 -2.11 -2.22
CA PHE A 217 10.67 -1.33 -2.68
C PHE A 217 10.66 0.04 -1.97
N ALA A 218 10.15 1.09 -2.62
CA ALA A 218 10.18 2.44 -2.06
C ALA A 218 9.42 2.58 -0.72
N PHE A 219 8.43 1.70 -0.48
CA PHE A 219 7.66 1.64 0.76
C PHE A 219 8.05 0.46 1.67
N ASP A 220 9.19 -0.19 1.42
CA ASP A 220 9.65 -1.31 2.23
C ASP A 220 9.99 -0.86 3.66
N GLN A 221 9.27 -1.38 4.65
CA GLN A 221 9.59 -1.17 6.08
C GLN A 221 9.83 -2.54 6.71
N THR A 222 11.08 -2.79 7.07
CA THR A 222 11.53 -4.09 7.53
C THR A 222 10.91 -4.48 8.86
N HIS A 223 10.82 -3.54 9.80
CA HIS A 223 10.13 -3.75 11.06
C HIS A 223 9.03 -2.72 11.21
N THR A 224 7.83 -3.18 11.56
CA THR A 224 6.70 -2.33 11.92
C THR A 224 6.03 -2.90 13.16
N LEU A 225 5.96 -2.13 14.23
CA LEU A 225 5.31 -2.44 15.49
C LEU A 225 4.22 -1.41 15.75
N ASN A 226 3.00 -1.86 15.96
CA ASN A 226 1.89 -1.02 16.41
C ASN A 226 1.29 -1.64 17.68
N MET A 227 0.96 -0.81 18.64
CA MET A 227 0.37 -1.25 19.89
C MET A 227 -0.66 -0.23 20.35
N ALA A 228 -1.80 -0.70 20.82
CA ALA A 228 -2.79 0.10 21.52
C ALA A 228 -3.23 -0.65 22.76
N VAL A 229 -2.96 -0.07 23.93
CA VAL A 229 -3.25 -0.68 25.24
C VAL A 229 -4.05 0.31 26.06
N SER A 230 -5.11 -0.18 26.68
CA SER A 230 -5.98 0.60 27.54
C SER A 230 -6.22 -0.11 28.86
N TYR A 231 -6.39 0.67 29.92
CA TYR A 231 -6.79 0.21 31.24
C TYR A 231 -8.04 0.95 31.69
N ALA A 232 -9.13 0.22 31.92
CA ALA A 232 -10.40 0.77 32.37
C ALA A 232 -10.66 0.43 33.85
N ILE A 233 -10.94 1.45 34.66
CA ILE A 233 -11.25 1.32 36.10
C ILE A 233 -12.20 2.43 36.56
N ASP A 234 -13.32 2.07 37.18
CA ASP A 234 -14.26 2.99 37.82
C ASP A 234 -14.71 4.19 36.97
N GLY A 235 -14.89 4.01 35.66
CA GLY A 235 -15.26 5.07 34.71
C GLY A 235 -14.08 5.95 34.24
N TRP A 236 -12.86 5.63 34.65
CA TRP A 236 -11.63 6.13 34.04
C TRP A 236 -11.12 5.15 32.99
N ARG A 237 -10.56 5.68 31.90
CA ARG A 237 -9.84 4.88 30.90
C ARG A 237 -8.51 5.55 30.59
N PHE A 238 -7.42 4.82 30.78
CA PHE A 238 -6.06 5.24 30.44
C PHE A 238 -5.63 4.49 29.19
N GLY A 239 -5.23 5.20 28.13
CA GLY A 239 -4.85 4.62 26.85
C GLY A 239 -3.45 5.04 26.44
N LEU A 240 -2.70 4.10 25.87
CA LEU A 240 -1.43 4.33 25.20
C LEU A 240 -1.50 3.74 23.79
N ALA A 241 -1.06 4.50 22.80
CA ALA A 241 -0.85 3.99 21.45
C ALA A 241 0.62 4.21 21.05
N PHE A 242 1.29 3.15 20.65
CA PHE A 242 2.70 3.18 20.26
C PHE A 242 2.87 2.70 18.83
N GLN A 243 3.68 3.42 18.06
CA GLN A 243 4.07 3.06 16.70
C GLN A 243 5.58 3.13 16.59
N LEU A 244 6.17 2.11 15.98
CA LEU A 244 7.57 2.06 15.61
C LEU A 244 7.68 1.45 14.21
N SER A 245 8.40 2.09 13.31
CA SER A 245 8.73 1.46 12.03
C SER A 245 10.10 1.86 11.54
N THR A 246 10.81 0.94 10.89
CA THR A 246 12.05 1.29 10.18
C THR A 246 11.73 2.29 9.07
N GLY A 247 12.64 3.23 8.83
CA GLY A 247 12.48 4.19 7.75
C GLY A 247 12.44 3.54 6.37
N ARG A 248 11.71 4.20 5.48
CA ARG A 248 11.56 3.79 4.09
C ARG A 248 12.88 3.98 3.32
N PRO A 249 13.20 3.14 2.32
CA PRO A 249 14.34 3.36 1.46
C PRO A 249 14.23 4.71 0.76
N THR A 250 15.32 5.47 0.80
CA THR A 250 15.42 6.78 0.17
C THR A 250 16.53 6.79 -0.86
N ASN A 251 16.40 7.69 -1.83
CA ASN A 251 17.41 7.94 -2.83
C ASN A 251 18.54 8.77 -2.21
N THR A 252 19.78 8.43 -2.53
CA THR A 252 20.95 9.18 -2.06
C THR A 252 21.41 10.09 -3.18
N LEU A 253 21.52 11.40 -2.94
CA LEU A 253 22.12 12.33 -3.91
C LEU A 253 23.59 11.94 -4.08
N VAL A 254 24.02 11.74 -5.33
CA VAL A 254 25.40 11.36 -5.67
C VAL A 254 26.14 12.54 -6.29
N ASP A 255 25.47 13.23 -7.21
CA ASP A 255 26.06 14.33 -7.97
C ASP A 255 24.96 15.29 -8.43
N THR A 256 25.36 16.50 -8.81
CA THR A 256 24.47 17.51 -9.38
C THR A 256 25.20 18.21 -10.52
N ILE A 257 24.62 18.18 -11.71
CA ILE A 257 25.14 18.90 -12.88
C ILE A 257 24.33 20.17 -13.11
N VAL A 258 24.99 21.26 -13.53
CA VAL A 258 24.32 22.50 -13.89
C VAL A 258 23.85 22.40 -15.34
N ASP A 259 22.55 22.55 -15.57
CA ASP A 259 21.98 22.79 -16.88
C ASP A 259 21.89 24.31 -17.10
N LEU A 260 22.78 24.84 -17.94
CA LEU A 260 22.85 26.27 -18.24
C LEU A 260 21.75 26.74 -19.21
N ASP A 261 21.13 25.81 -19.96
CA ASP A 261 20.08 26.14 -20.91
C ASP A 261 18.73 26.31 -20.19
N GLU A 262 18.50 25.54 -19.13
CA GLU A 262 17.30 25.63 -18.28
C GLU A 262 17.49 26.49 -17.00
N ASP A 263 18.71 27.01 -16.76
CA ASP A 263 19.12 27.65 -15.50
C ASP A 263 18.68 26.78 -14.30
N ALA A 264 19.07 25.51 -14.34
CA ALA A 264 18.62 24.48 -13.41
C ALA A 264 19.79 23.59 -12.94
N TYR A 265 19.56 22.90 -11.84
CA TYR A 265 20.45 21.88 -11.31
C TYR A 265 19.81 20.50 -11.45
N ASP A 266 20.49 19.61 -12.15
CA ASP A 266 20.05 18.27 -12.47
C ASP A 266 20.70 17.24 -11.52
N PRO A 267 19.96 16.73 -10.52
CA PRO A 267 20.51 15.81 -9.54
C PRO A 267 20.58 14.38 -10.07
N THR A 268 21.71 13.72 -9.83
CA THR A 268 21.88 12.28 -9.99
C THR A 268 21.72 11.59 -8.64
N PHE A 269 20.71 10.72 -8.55
CA PHE A 269 20.43 9.95 -7.35
C PHE A 269 20.83 8.48 -7.50
N LEU A 270 21.50 7.91 -6.49
CA LEU A 270 21.60 6.48 -6.30
C LEU A 270 20.27 5.97 -5.73
N PRO A 271 19.54 5.09 -6.45
CA PRO A 271 18.22 4.68 -6.02
C PRO A 271 18.30 3.75 -4.80
N ARG A 272 17.66 4.14 -3.71
CA ARG A 272 17.37 3.27 -2.55
C ARG A 272 18.60 2.63 -1.88
N GLY A 273 19.70 3.39 -1.81
CA GLY A 273 20.95 2.99 -1.12
C GLY A 273 20.93 3.24 0.40
N ALA A 274 20.08 4.16 0.87
CA ALA A 274 19.92 4.49 2.29
C ALA A 274 18.45 4.35 2.74
N ARG A 275 18.18 4.53 4.03
CA ARG A 275 16.83 4.61 4.61
C ARG A 275 16.68 5.91 5.37
N LEU A 276 15.45 6.39 5.46
CA LEU A 276 15.10 7.42 6.45
C LEU A 276 15.34 6.91 7.87
N GLU A 277 15.40 7.83 8.82
CA GLU A 277 15.43 7.49 10.24
C GLU A 277 14.17 6.69 10.64
N PRO A 278 14.26 5.77 11.63
CA PRO A 278 13.10 5.08 12.15
C PRO A 278 12.02 6.04 12.66
N PHE A 279 10.77 5.75 12.32
CA PHE A 279 9.61 6.47 12.85
C PHE A 279 9.26 5.90 14.22
N THR A 280 9.06 6.76 15.22
CA THR A 280 8.55 6.37 16.54
C THR A 280 7.55 7.39 17.08
N ARG A 281 6.42 6.91 17.59
CA ARG A 281 5.39 7.77 18.18
C ARG A 281 4.74 7.09 19.37
N LEU A 282 4.64 7.80 20.48
CA LEU A 282 3.80 7.43 21.61
C LEU A 282 2.70 8.47 21.75
N ASP A 283 1.45 8.01 21.76
CA ASP A 283 0.28 8.81 22.05
C ASP A 283 -0.29 8.34 23.40
N ALA A 284 -0.76 9.29 24.23
CA ALA A 284 -1.31 8.99 25.55
C ALA A 284 -2.64 9.71 25.73
N ARG A 285 -3.63 8.96 26.25
CA ARG A 285 -4.99 9.45 26.42
C ARG A 285 -5.56 9.07 27.77
N ILE A 286 -6.33 9.97 28.36
CA ILE A 286 -7.10 9.73 29.58
C ILE A 286 -8.54 10.15 29.30
N ASP A 287 -9.49 9.23 29.49
CA ASP A 287 -10.92 9.51 29.46
C ASP A 287 -11.52 9.39 30.87
N ARG A 288 -12.51 10.24 31.17
CA ARG A 288 -13.38 10.14 32.33
C ARG A 288 -14.82 10.14 31.88
N ASP A 289 -15.51 9.05 32.12
CA ASP A 289 -16.94 8.92 31.86
C ASP A 289 -17.74 9.72 32.91
N PHE A 290 -18.86 10.31 32.49
CA PHE A 290 -19.79 11.03 33.33
C PHE A 290 -21.24 10.68 32.97
N ASP A 291 -22.10 10.73 33.97
CA ASP A 291 -23.54 10.55 33.85
C ASP A 291 -24.23 11.69 34.62
N ILE A 292 -24.82 12.65 33.90
CA ILE A 292 -25.45 13.86 34.45
C ILE A 292 -26.89 13.93 33.92
N GLY A 293 -27.83 13.38 34.69
CA GLY A 293 -29.23 13.34 34.32
C GLY A 293 -29.47 12.50 33.06
N PRO A 294 -30.03 13.07 31.96
CA PRO A 294 -30.20 12.34 30.70
C PRO A 294 -28.93 12.30 29.84
N ILE A 295 -27.84 12.96 30.28
CA ILE A 295 -26.61 13.09 29.50
C ILE A 295 -25.58 12.08 29.99
N ARG A 296 -25.24 11.12 29.13
CA ARG A 296 -24.11 10.23 29.32
C ARG A 296 -23.00 10.59 28.37
N GLY A 297 -21.76 10.64 28.86
CA GLY A 297 -20.64 11.04 28.04
C GLY A 297 -19.29 10.73 28.67
N SER A 298 -18.24 11.24 28.03
CA SER A 298 -16.89 11.21 28.56
C SER A 298 -16.14 12.48 28.17
N VAL A 299 -15.38 13.00 29.12
CA VAL A 299 -14.35 14.02 28.86
C VAL A 299 -13.02 13.31 28.65
N TYR A 300 -12.13 13.87 27.84
CA TYR A 300 -10.83 13.29 27.60
C TYR A 300 -9.74 14.33 27.38
N ILE A 301 -8.52 13.92 27.71
CA ILE A 301 -7.27 14.59 27.35
C ILE A 301 -6.48 13.60 26.51
N ASP A 302 -6.03 14.00 25.33
CA ASP A 302 -5.24 13.18 24.41
C ASP A 302 -4.01 13.96 23.96
N VAL A 303 -2.84 13.36 24.10
CA VAL A 303 -1.56 13.93 23.70
C VAL A 303 -0.94 13.00 22.67
N GLN A 304 -0.91 13.44 21.43
CA GLN A 304 -0.23 12.72 20.35
C GLN A 304 1.24 13.13 20.30
N ASN A 305 2.09 12.16 19.97
CA ASN A 305 3.55 12.33 19.93
C ASN A 305 4.11 12.94 21.23
N VAL A 306 3.88 12.27 22.36
CA VAL A 306 4.30 12.68 23.72
C VAL A 306 5.79 13.02 23.79
N TYR A 307 6.63 12.33 23.01
CA TYR A 307 8.08 12.57 22.96
C TYR A 307 8.49 13.77 22.10
N ASN A 308 7.55 14.37 21.36
CA ASN A 308 7.83 15.35 20.31
C ASN A 308 8.90 14.84 19.33
N ALA A 309 8.83 13.56 18.96
CA ALA A 309 9.76 12.94 18.03
C ALA A 309 9.60 13.59 16.64
N SER A 310 10.71 13.93 15.98
CA SER A 310 10.64 14.68 14.72
C SER A 310 10.04 13.88 13.58
N ASN A 311 10.24 12.55 13.56
CA ASN A 311 9.65 11.62 12.60
C ASN A 311 9.74 12.11 11.14
N ASN A 312 10.97 12.38 10.68
CA ASN A 312 11.22 13.03 9.40
C ASN A 312 10.56 12.26 8.23
N GLU A 313 9.68 12.94 7.50
CA GLU A 313 8.88 12.33 6.41
C GLU A 313 9.57 12.43 5.05
N GLY A 314 10.63 13.24 4.95
CA GLY A 314 11.40 13.41 3.74
C GLY A 314 12.55 14.41 3.89
N THR A 315 13.22 14.66 2.78
CA THR A 315 14.34 15.60 2.67
C THR A 315 13.99 16.65 1.62
N LEU A 316 14.04 17.92 2.01
CA LEU A 316 14.03 19.06 1.11
C LEU A 316 15.47 19.36 0.71
N PHE A 317 15.67 19.62 -0.57
CA PHE A 317 16.94 20.07 -1.11
C PHE A 317 16.85 21.56 -1.42
N SER A 318 17.93 22.31 -1.21
CA SER A 318 18.07 23.65 -1.77
C SER A 318 18.06 23.59 -3.30
N TYR A 319 17.83 24.73 -3.94
CA TYR A 319 17.77 24.84 -5.42
C TYR A 319 19.02 24.26 -6.12
N ASP A 320 20.19 24.42 -5.51
CA ASP A 320 21.49 23.91 -5.99
C ASP A 320 21.88 22.54 -5.41
N TYR A 321 21.00 21.92 -4.61
CA TYR A 321 21.21 20.64 -3.92
C TYR A 321 22.42 20.60 -2.97
N THR A 322 23.01 21.75 -2.61
CA THR A 322 24.15 21.82 -1.67
C THR A 322 23.74 21.73 -0.21
N GLN A 323 22.47 22.05 0.10
CA GLN A 323 21.92 22.02 1.43
C GLN A 323 20.67 21.14 1.48
N THR A 324 20.45 20.54 2.64
CA THR A 324 19.27 19.71 2.90
C THR A 324 18.60 20.08 4.20
N ALA A 325 17.27 20.04 4.22
CA ALA A 325 16.47 20.14 5.44
C ALA A 325 15.56 18.92 5.56
N ALA A 326 15.35 18.43 6.78
CA ALA A 326 14.33 17.41 7.01
C ALA A 326 12.93 18.05 6.97
N VAL A 327 11.95 17.32 6.42
CA VAL A 327 10.54 17.65 6.61
C VAL A 327 10.09 16.97 7.91
N PRO A 328 9.89 17.71 9.01
CA PRO A 328 9.44 17.10 10.26
C PRO A 328 8.00 16.60 10.10
N GLY A 329 7.70 15.48 10.76
CA GLY A 329 6.35 14.99 10.93
C GLY A 329 5.58 15.79 11.99
N LEU A 330 4.47 15.22 12.44
CA LEU A 330 3.60 15.85 13.42
C LEU A 330 4.34 16.17 14.74
N PRO A 331 4.28 17.41 15.26
CA PRO A 331 4.83 17.74 16.55
C PRO A 331 3.99 17.12 17.68
N ILE A 332 4.33 17.40 18.93
CA ILE A 332 3.44 17.14 20.05
C ILE A 332 2.11 17.89 19.87
N LEU A 333 0.99 17.18 20.00
CA LEU A 333 -0.34 17.73 19.79
C LEU A 333 -1.25 17.37 20.98
N PRO A 334 -1.40 18.29 21.97
CA PRO A 334 -2.35 18.13 23.05
C PRO A 334 -3.76 18.52 22.59
N THR A 335 -4.75 17.71 22.96
CA THR A 335 -6.16 17.97 22.71
C THR A 335 -6.98 17.66 23.94
N ILE A 336 -8.07 18.41 24.11
CA ILE A 336 -9.10 18.16 25.12
C ILE A 336 -10.43 18.08 24.40
N GLY A 337 -11.28 17.15 24.82
CA GLY A 337 -12.59 17.03 24.21
C GLY A 337 -13.63 16.42 25.15
N ILE A 338 -14.87 16.55 24.72
CA ILE A 338 -16.04 16.00 25.37
C ILE A 338 -16.88 15.29 24.31
N ARG A 339 -17.38 14.10 24.64
CA ARG A 339 -18.37 13.39 23.82
C ARG A 339 -19.54 12.99 24.73
N GLY A 340 -20.74 12.97 24.18
CA GLY A 340 -21.91 12.51 24.93
C GLY A 340 -23.11 12.31 24.04
N SER A 341 -24.10 11.62 24.59
CA SER A 341 -25.41 11.39 23.99
C SER A 341 -26.49 11.65 25.02
N ILE A 342 -27.63 12.17 24.55
CA ILE A 342 -28.85 12.29 25.36
C ILE A 342 -29.62 10.98 25.18
N GLN A 343 -29.96 10.30 26.28
CA GLN A 343 -30.82 9.12 26.27
C GLN A 343 -32.29 9.47 26.47
#